data_AF-A0A084VXL0-F1
#
_entry.id   AF-A0A084VXL0-F1
#
_cell.length_a   1.000
_cell.length_b   1.000
_cell.length_c   1.000
_cell.angle_alpha   90.00
_cell.angle_beta   90.00
_cell.angle_gamma   90.00
#
_symmetry.space_group_name_H-M   'P 1'
#
loop_
_entity.id
_entity.type
_entity.pdbx_description
1 polymer ?
#
loop_
_entity_poly.entity_id
_entity_poly.type
_entity_poly.pdbx_seq_one_letter_code
_entity_poly.pdbx_strand_id
1 'polypeptide(L)' 'MLSFLPKYEHTHVMQLSTSAIPCCSPKKMKSIKLLYFDMSYNVIYSIIPNMVVEECSCS' A
#
# COMPACT_ATOMS: atom_id res chain seq x y z
N MET A 1 31.81 10.93 4.42
CA MET A 1 30.90 9.97 5.10
C MET A 1 29.49 10.34 4.66
N LEU A 2 28.94 9.68 3.64
CA LEU A 2 27.59 9.99 3.15
C LEU A 2 26.57 9.43 4.14
N SER A 3 25.84 10.32 4.81
CA SER A 3 24.65 9.98 5.59
C SER A 3 23.54 9.58 4.62
N PHE A 4 23.26 8.28 4.52
CA PHE A 4 22.07 7.77 3.86
C PHE A 4 20.86 8.14 4.72
N LEU A 5 20.10 9.16 4.31
CA LEU A 5 18.81 9.43 4.91
C LEU A 5 17.87 8.26 4.59
N PRO A 6 17.17 7.69 5.58
CA PRO A 6 16.17 6.65 5.33
C PRO A 6 15.07 7.22 4.43
N LYS A 7 14.63 6.45 3.41
CA LYS A 7 13.60 6.83 2.42
C LYS A 7 12.31 7.37 3.05
N TYR A 8 12.02 6.98 4.30
CA TYR A 8 10.88 7.44 5.11
C TYR A 8 11.37 7.97 6.46
N GLU A 9 11.63 9.27 6.54
CA GLU A 9 12.16 9.92 7.75
C GLU A 9 11.18 9.79 8.94
N HIS A 10 9.88 9.89 8.69
CA HIS A 10 8.86 9.76 9.73
C HIS A 10 8.87 8.36 10.39
N THR A 11 9.07 7.30 9.61
CA THR A 11 9.19 5.94 10.15
C THR A 11 10.40 5.82 11.06
N HIS A 12 11.55 6.35 10.63
CA HIS A 12 12.78 6.32 11.43
C HIS A 12 12.67 7.16 12.72
N VAL A 13 12.08 8.36 12.64
CA VAL A 13 11.85 9.19 13.82
C VAL A 13 10.88 8.52 14.79
N MET A 14 9.80 7.92 14.28
CA MET A 14 8.80 7.23 15.12
C MET A 14 9.40 6.02 15.85
N GLN A 15 10.30 5.28 15.19
CA GLN A 15 11.06 4.19 15.82
C GLN A 15 11.97 4.67 16.96
N LEU A 16 12.47 5.90 16.88
CA LEU A 16 13.32 6.49 17.93
C LEU A 16 12.50 7.12 19.05
N SER A 17 11.31 7.65 18.75
CA SER A 17 10.46 8.35 19.71
C SER A 17 9.43 7.46 20.42
N THR A 18 9.11 6.30 19.85
CA THR A 18 8.10 5.37 20.37
C THR A 18 8.57 3.94 20.34
N SER A 19 7.89 3.03 21.05
CA SER A 19 8.10 1.59 20.92
C SER A 19 7.41 0.96 19.70
N ALA A 20 6.87 1.78 18.79
CA ALA A 20 6.23 1.28 17.58
C ALA A 20 7.27 0.70 16.62
N ILE A 21 7.01 -0.53 16.15
CA ILE A 21 7.85 -1.23 15.19
C ILE A 21 7.22 -1.04 13.81
N PRO A 22 7.99 -0.63 12.77
CA PRO A 22 7.45 -0.46 11.43
C PRO A 22 6.97 -1.80 10.88
N CYS A 23 5.89 -1.76 10.11
CA CYS A 23 5.34 -2.96 9.49
C CYS A 23 5.58 -2.96 7.97
N CYS A 24 5.68 -4.14 7.39
CA CYS A 24 5.72 -4.28 5.94
C CYS A 24 4.30 -4.03 5.38
N SER A 25 4.12 -2.94 4.65
CA SER A 25 2.84 -2.52 4.09
C SER A 25 2.93 -2.25 2.58
N PRO A 26 1.83 -2.40 1.82
CA PRO A 26 1.81 -2.06 0.41
C PRO A 26 2.11 -0.58 0.18
N LYS A 27 3.14 -0.28 -0.61
CA LYS A 27 3.50 1.08 -1.01
C LYS A 27 2.89 1.48 -2.33
N LYS A 28 2.83 0.53 -3.26
CA LYS A 28 2.30 0.75 -4.61
C LYS A 28 1.27 -0.33 -4.92
N MET A 29 0.10 0.09 -5.35
CA MET A 29 -0.98 -0.81 -5.74
C MET A 29 -1.52 -0.44 -7.11
N LYS A 30 -2.04 -1.44 -7.81
CA LYS A 30 -2.63 -1.29 -9.13
C LYS A 30 -4.09 -1.73 -9.12
N SER A 31 -4.86 -1.10 -10.01
CA SER A 31 -6.26 -1.45 -10.27
C SER A 31 -6.39 -2.67 -11.19
N ILE A 32 -7.49 -3.40 -11.05
CA ILE A 32 -7.88 -4.46 -11.98
C ILE A 32 -9.19 -4.12 -12.68
N LYS A 33 -9.37 -4.62 -13.89
CA LYS A 33 -10.66 -4.58 -14.61
C LYS A 33 -11.41 -5.87 -14.27
N LEU A 34 -12.63 -5.74 -13.78
CA LEU A 34 -13.44 -6.88 -13.36
C LEU A 34 -14.80 -6.84 -14.06
N LEU A 35 -15.25 -8.00 -14.52
CA LEU A 35 -16.60 -8.26 -14.98
C LEU A 35 -17.28 -9.16 -13.95
N TYR A 36 -18.37 -8.73 -13.33
CA TYR A 36 -19.04 -9.46 -12.25
C TYR A 36 -20.55 -9.17 -12.19
N PHE A 37 -21.30 -9.97 -11.44
CA PHE A 37 -22.70 -9.71 -11.13
C PHE A 37 -22.85 -8.90 -9.84
N ASP A 38 -23.65 -7.84 -9.86
CA ASP A 38 -24.02 -7.12 -8.64
C ASP A 38 -25.15 -7.82 -7.87
N MET A 39 -25.54 -7.23 -6.72
CA MET A 39 -26.62 -7.76 -5.86
C MET A 39 -27.99 -7.77 -6.54
N SER A 40 -28.16 -7.03 -7.63
CA SER A 40 -29.38 -7.00 -8.44
C SER A 40 -29.26 -7.88 -9.69
N TYR A 41 -28.24 -8.74 -9.77
CA TYR A 41 -27.96 -9.64 -10.89
C TYR A 41 -27.68 -8.94 -12.22
N ASN A 42 -27.23 -7.67 -12.19
CA ASN A 42 -26.77 -6.97 -13.39
C ASN A 42 -25.31 -7.34 -13.69
N VAL A 43 -24.95 -7.39 -14.99
CA VAL A 43 -23.56 -7.55 -15.43
C VAL A 43 -22.85 -6.20 -15.36
N ILE A 44 -21.85 -6.10 -14.50
CA ILE A 44 -21.08 -4.87 -14.28
C ILE A 44 -19.65 -5.05 -14.77
N TYR A 45 -19.18 -4.09 -15.57
CA TYR A 45 -17.77 -3.93 -15.92
C TYR A 45 -17.21 -2.72 -15.17
N SER A 46 -16.26 -2.95 -14.27
CA SER A 46 -15.66 -1.88 -13.47
C SER A 46 -14.15 -2.01 -13.34
N ILE A 47 -13.51 -0.90 -12.94
CA ILE A 47 -12.11 -0.85 -12.57
C ILE A 47 -12.05 -0.71 -11.05
N ILE A 48 -11.56 -1.75 -10.37
CA ILE A 48 -11.46 -1.74 -8.90
C ILE A 48 -10.03 -1.35 -8.51
N PRO A 49 -9.83 -0.20 -7.83
CA PRO A 49 -8.51 0.27 -7.43
C PRO A 49 -7.95 -0.57 -6.28
N ASN A 50 -6.63 -0.46 -6.06
CA ASN A 50 -5.93 -1.05 -4.90
C ASN A 50 -6.16 -2.55 -4.73
N MET A 51 -6.16 -3.31 -5.83
CA MET A 51 -6.41 -4.76 -5.81
C MET A 51 -5.14 -5.59 -5.95
N VAL A 52 -4.09 -5.06 -6.58
CA VAL A 52 -2.82 -5.77 -6.76
C VAL A 52 -1.70 -4.98 -6.10
N VAL A 53 -0.90 -5.63 -5.25
CA VAL A 53 0.29 -5.03 -4.65
C VAL A 53 1.45 -5.11 -5.65
N GLU A 54 2.04 -3.97 -6.00
CA GLU A 54 3.21 -3.88 -6.88
C GLU A 54 4.53 -3.70 -6.11
N GLU A 55 4.50 -3.01 -4.97
CA GLU A 55 5.68 -2.75 -4.14
C GLU A 55 5.28 -2.72 -2.66
N CYS A 56 6.10 -3.31 -1.79
CA CYS A 56 5.96 -3.22 -0.33
C CYS A 56 7.11 -2.41 0.28
N SER A 57 6.86 -1.75 1.40
CA SER A 57 7.92 -1.10 2.19
C SER A 57 7.63 -1.12 3.68
N CYS A 58 8.65 -0.88 4.50
CA CYS A 58 8.48 -0.68 5.94
C CYS A 58 8.00 0.76 6.20
N SER A 59 6.89 0.91 6.92
CA SER A 59 6.31 2.20 7.31
C SER A 59 5.95 2.21 8.79
#